data_AF-A0A0F3L748-F1
#
_entry.id   AF-A0A0F3L748-F1
#
_cell.length_a   1.000
_cell.length_b   1.000
_cell.length_c   1.000
_cell.angle_alpha   90.00
_cell.angle_beta   90.00
_cell.angle_gamma   90.00
#
_symmetry.space_group_name_H-M   'P 1'
#
loop_
_entity.id
_entity.type
_entity.pdbx_description
1 polymer ?
#
loop_
_entity_poly.entity_id
_entity_poly.type
_entity_poly.pdbx_seq_one_letter_code
_entity_poly.pdbx_strand_id
1 'polypeptide(L)' 'MPVTSRTFRSGNSDAVRLPKEISFGPGVEVEIERKGDVVTISPKQKSVKEMLAKLRSLPKPDSIGVRHEVEIPERPGL' A
#
# COMPACT_ATOMS: atom_id res chain seq x y z
N MET A 1 -4.76 21.50 -2.43
CA MET A 1 -5.71 22.49 -1.89
C MET A 1 -6.26 21.95 -0.58
N PRO A 2 -6.26 22.72 0.52
CA PRO A 2 -6.85 22.26 1.78
C PRO A 2 -8.37 22.16 1.64
N VAL A 3 -8.95 21.10 2.19
CA VAL A 3 -10.41 20.90 2.24
C VAL A 3 -10.83 20.99 3.71
N THR A 4 -11.81 21.83 3.99
CA THR A 4 -12.42 21.92 5.32
C THR A 4 -13.63 21.00 5.40
N SER A 5 -13.69 20.15 6.42
CA SER A 5 -14.81 19.25 6.69
C SER A 5 -15.12 19.27 8.19
N ARG A 6 -16.34 18.87 8.57
CA ARG A 6 -16.76 18.77 9.97
C ARG A 6 -16.87 17.30 10.34
N THR A 7 -16.44 16.95 11.55
CA THR A 7 -16.64 15.60 12.11
C THR A 7 -18.11 15.29 12.29
N PHE A 8 -18.47 14.01 12.19
CA PHE A 8 -19.81 13.51 12.44
C PHE A 8 -19.74 12.12 13.07
N ARG A 9 -20.85 11.67 13.66
CA ARG A 9 -20.96 10.33 14.25
C ARG A 9 -21.40 9.32 13.19
N SER A 10 -20.68 8.21 13.09
CA SER A 10 -21.06 7.03 12.32
C SER A 10 -21.14 5.84 13.27
N GLY A 11 -22.35 5.52 13.71
CA GLY A 11 -22.57 4.60 14.83
C GLY A 11 -21.89 5.12 16.10
N ASN A 12 -21.02 4.29 16.68
CA ASN A 12 -20.27 4.63 17.90
C ASN A 12 -18.91 5.31 17.63
N SER A 13 -18.60 5.64 16.39
CA SER A 13 -17.31 6.24 16.00
C SER A 13 -17.46 7.68 15.50
N ASP A 14 -16.40 8.47 15.65
CA ASP A 14 -16.25 9.75 14.96
C ASP A 14 -15.68 9.52 13.56
N ALA A 15 -16.17 10.28 12.59
CA ALA A 15 -15.78 10.18 11.19
C ALA A 15 -15.63 11.56 10.56
N VAL A 16 -14.80 11.64 9.51
CA VAL A 16 -14.65 12.81 8.64
C VAL A 16 -15.00 12.41 7.23
N ARG A 17 -15.75 13.27 6.51
CA ARG A 17 -16.06 13.04 5.10
C ARG A 17 -14.86 13.47 4.25
N LEU A 18 -14.33 12.56 3.44
CA LEU A 18 -13.31 12.82 2.43
C LEU A 18 -13.99 13.07 1.07
N PRO A 19 -13.87 14.28 0.49
CA PRO A 19 -14.33 14.54 -0.88
C PRO A 19 -13.59 13.70 -1.91
N LYS A 20 -14.17 13.62 -3.11
CA LYS A 20 -13.69 12.75 -4.19
C LYS A 20 -12.24 13.05 -4.57
N GLU A 21 -11.84 14.32 -4.48
CA GLU A 21 -10.52 14.83 -4.84
C GLU A 21 -9.41 14.33 -3.90
N ILE A 22 -9.76 13.91 -2.68
CA ILE A 22 -8.80 13.44 -1.66
C ILE A 22 -9.14 12.04 -1.12
N SER A 23 -10.08 11.34 -1.75
CA SER A 23 -10.51 10.00 -1.36
C SER A 23 -9.50 8.95 -1.83
N PHE A 24 -9.26 7.93 -1.02
CA PHE A 24 -8.44 6.77 -1.39
C PHE A 24 -9.18 5.78 -2.32
N GLY A 25 -10.49 5.92 -2.47
CA GLY A 25 -11.33 4.95 -3.18
C GLY A 25 -11.86 3.82 -2.29
N PRO A 26 -12.71 2.93 -2.84
CA PRO A 26 -13.35 1.88 -2.07
C PRO A 26 -12.38 0.74 -1.70
N GLY A 27 -12.52 0.21 -0.49
CA GLY A 27 -11.79 -1.00 -0.04
C GLY A 27 -10.30 -0.80 0.27
N VAL A 28 -9.82 0.45 0.33
CA VAL A 28 -8.43 0.74 0.72
C VAL A 28 -8.29 0.71 2.23
N GLU A 29 -7.45 -0.21 2.74
CA GLU A 29 -7.00 -0.19 4.13
C GLU A 29 -6.08 1.02 4.36
N VAL A 30 -6.31 1.72 5.48
CA VAL A 30 -5.53 2.91 5.85
C VAL A 30 -4.96 2.75 7.25
N GLU A 31 -3.79 3.33 7.46
CA GLU A 31 -3.20 3.55 8.77
C GLU A 31 -3.48 4.98 9.22
N ILE A 32 -3.90 5.12 10.49
CA ILE A 32 -4.25 6.39 11.12
C ILE A 32 -3.32 6.58 12.32
N GLU A 33 -2.50 7.63 12.28
CA GLU A 33 -1.59 7.99 13.37
C GLU A 33 -1.93 9.39 13.89
N ARG A 34 -2.00 9.55 15.22
CA ARG A 34 -2.18 10.85 15.87
C ARG A 34 -0.88 11.28 16.55
N LYS A 35 -0.39 12.47 16.18
CA LYS A 35 0.75 13.14 16.81
C LYS A 35 0.29 14.52 17.29
N GLY A 36 -0.06 14.61 18.57
CA GLY A 36 -0.64 15.82 19.16
C GLY A 36 -1.99 16.17 18.52
N ASP A 37 -2.03 17.31 17.85
CA ASP A 37 -3.23 17.84 17.17
C ASP A 37 -3.31 17.44 15.69
N VAL A 38 -2.30 16.72 15.18
CA VAL A 38 -2.25 16.27 13.79
C VAL A 38 -2.64 14.80 13.71
N VAL A 39 -3.65 14.51 12.88
CA VAL A 39 -3.99 13.15 12.47
C VAL A 39 -3.51 12.95 11.04
N THR A 40 -2.62 11.97 10.85
CA THR A 40 -2.14 11.57 9.52
C THR A 40 -2.82 10.28 9.12
N ILE A 41 -3.41 10.27 7.93
CA ILE A 41 -4.04 9.09 7.34
C ILE A 41 -3.27 8.75 6.07
N SER A 42 -2.82 7.51 5.96
CA SER A 42 -2.09 7.03 4.79
C SER A 42 -2.56 5.63 4.39
N PRO A 43 -2.47 5.23 3.10
CA PRO A 43 -2.74 3.87 2.71
C PRO A 43 -1.82 2.91 3.46
N LYS A 44 -2.38 1.83 4.01
CA LYS A 44 -1.61 0.83 4.71
C LYS A 44 -0.62 0.20 3.75
N GLN A 45 0.67 0.40 4.00
CA GLN A 45 1.71 -0.22 3.20
C GLN A 45 1.77 -1.70 3.56
N LYS A 46 1.82 -2.58 2.55
CA LYS A 46 2.05 -4.00 2.79
C LYS A 46 3.42 -4.14 3.45
N SER A 47 3.45 -4.63 4.68
CA SER A 47 4.74 -4.78 5.36
C SER A 47 5.56 -5.91 4.70
N VAL A 48 6.88 -5.77 4.68
CA VAL A 48 7.78 -6.85 4.23
C VAL A 48 7.52 -8.13 5.04
N LYS A 49 7.13 -7.99 6.31
CA LYS A 49 6.73 -9.10 7.17
C LYS A 49 5.47 -9.82 6.65
N GLU A 50 4.41 -9.08 6.31
CA GLU A 50 3.19 -9.63 5.71
C GLU A 50 3.46 -10.27 4.34
N MET A 51 4.32 -9.65 3.52
CA MET A 51 4.75 -10.21 2.24
C MET A 51 5.50 -11.54 2.43
N LEU A 52 6.46 -11.58 3.36
CA LEU A 52 7.21 -12.80 3.69
C LEU A 52 6.30 -13.89 4.25
N ALA A 53 5.32 -13.54 5.09
CA ALA A 53 4.34 -14.50 5.60
C ALA A 53 3.53 -15.13 4.46
N LYS A 54 3.08 -14.33 3.49
CA LYS A 54 2.39 -14.82 2.28
C LYS A 54 3.30 -15.72 1.45
N LEU A 55 4.55 -15.31 1.18
CA LEU A 55 5.51 -16.15 0.43
C LEU A 55 5.75 -17.50 1.12
N ARG A 56 5.82 -17.53 2.45
CA ARG A 56 6.00 -18.77 3.23
C ARG A 56 4.76 -19.68 3.26
N SER A 57 3.57 -19.13 3.00
CA SER A 57 2.34 -19.93 2.88
C SER A 57 2.21 -20.68 1.56
N LEU A 58 3.00 -20.29 0.54
CA LEU A 58 3.05 -20.97 -0.74
C LEU A 58 3.99 -22.20 -0.67
N PRO A 59 3.77 -23.23 -1.50
CA PRO A 59 4.71 -24.34 -1.64
C PRO A 59 6.09 -23.83 -2.01
N LYS A 60 7.13 -24.40 -1.38
CA LYS A 60 8.50 -24.12 -1.79
C LYS A 60 8.77 -24.86 -3.10
N PRO A 61 9.45 -24.22 -4.08
CA PRO A 61 9.96 -24.95 -5.22
C PRO A 61 11.02 -25.97 -4.76
N ASP A 62 11.15 -27.06 -5.50
CA ASP A 62 12.08 -28.15 -5.17
C ASP A 62 13.56 -27.71 -5.28
N SER A 63 13.83 -26.62 -6.02
CA SER A 63 15.16 -26.04 -6.15
C SER A 63 15.11 -24.52 -6.35
N ILE A 64 16.23 -23.85 -6.09
CA ILE A 64 16.42 -22.43 -6.39
C ILE A 64 16.95 -22.32 -7.82
N GLY A 65 16.27 -21.54 -8.67
CA GLY A 65 16.72 -21.30 -10.04
C GLY A 65 18.09 -20.62 -10.07
N VAL A 66 19.00 -21.14 -10.90
CA VAL A 66 20.31 -20.53 -11.12
C VAL A 66 20.15 -19.40 -12.15
N ARG A 67 20.61 -18.20 -11.80
CA ARG A 67 20.65 -17.09 -12.75
C ARG A 67 21.74 -17.36 -13.78
N HIS A 68 21.35 -17.51 -15.04
CA HIS A 68 22.29 -17.57 -16.15
C HIS A 68 22.63 -16.16 -16.61
N GLU A 69 23.92 -15.91 -16.81
CA GLU A 69 24.36 -14.73 -17.55
C GLU A 69 23.92 -14.89 -18.99
N VAL A 70 23.28 -13.85 -19.53
CA VAL A 70 22.81 -13.84 -20.91
C VAL A 70 23.70 -12.87 -21.66
N GLU A 71 24.43 -13.37 -22.65
CA GLU A 71 25.12 -12.51 -23.61
C GLU A 71 24.05 -11.73 -24.40
N ILE A 72 24.06 -10.41 -24.27
CA ILE A 72 23.16 -9.54 -25.01
C ILE A 72 23.72 -9.47 -26.45
N PRO A 73 22.99 -9.93 -27.46
CA PRO A 73 23.49 -9.89 -28.84
C PRO A 73 23.53 -8.45 -29.34
N GLU A 74 24.60 -8.10 -30.06
CA GLU A 74 24.65 -6.85 -30.81
C GLU A 74 23.56 -6.84 -31.88
N ARG A 75 22.83 -5.72 -31.98
CA ARG A 75 21.76 -5.52 -32.97
C ARG A 75 22.22 -4.45 -33.96
N PRO A 76 22.56 -4.80 -35.21
CA PRO A 76 22.93 -3.79 -36.20
C PRO A 76 21.71 -2.93 -36.57
N GLY A 77 21.88 -1.60 -36.56
CA GLY A 77 20.85 -0.63 -36.98
C GLY A 77 20.32 0.32 -35.89
N LEU A 78 20.99 0.41 -34.74
CA LEU A 78 20.84 1.47 -33.73
C LEU A 78 22.19 2.15 -33.49
#